data_AF-A0A453C5V9-F1
#
_entry.id   AF-A0A453C5V9-F1
#
_cell.length_a   1.000
_cell.length_b   1.000
_cell.length_c   1.000
_cell.angle_alpha   90.00
_cell.angle_beta   90.00
_cell.angle_gamma   90.00
#
_symmetry.space_group_name_H-M   'P 1'
#
loop_
_entity.id
_entity.type
_entity.pdbx_description
1 polymer ?
#
loop_
_entity_poly.entity_id
_entity_poly.type
_entity_poly.pdbx_seq_one_letter_code
_entity_poly.pdbx_strand_id
1 'polypeptide(L)'
;MINDSLGAISTAHLVHADRHPMKARSPECLQLAALHSMAVDFAKSGAPAEMPRSLRPKEYPDFMERWDKPTYISNGALGKLYRAAASRMQSAPAPSSSAQSSPAFDPDLEVPGFEEFLAFAEECYDLYAEKLSTLMSYYGAEHEDEILTGNIRNRLLYRVTYHPDHRRPGKKQFWSFPWIVCDELLKIKESSKRRRQQVDGAAA
;
A
#
# COMPACT_ATOMS: atom_id res chain seq x y z
N MET A 1 -13.13 -11.76 23.55
CA MET A 1 -13.27 -10.46 22.86
C MET A 1 -12.07 -9.60 23.20
N ILE A 2 -11.09 -9.55 22.29
CA ILE A 2 -9.87 -8.76 22.48
C ILE A 2 -10.25 -7.30 22.16
N ASN A 3 -10.00 -6.39 23.10
CA ASN A 3 -10.32 -4.98 22.94
C ASN A 3 -9.44 -4.41 21.81
N ASP A 4 -10.00 -4.20 20.61
CA ASP A 4 -9.32 -3.67 19.42
C ASP A 4 -9.09 -2.15 19.52
N SER A 5 -8.62 -1.69 20.68
CA SER A 5 -8.31 -0.28 20.91
C SER A 5 -6.93 0.09 20.38
N LEU A 6 -5.99 -0.86 20.31
CA LEU A 6 -4.61 -0.62 19.86
C LEU A 6 -4.56 -0.11 18.41
N GLY A 7 -5.27 -0.76 17.49
CA GLY A 7 -5.32 -0.35 16.08
C GLY A 7 -5.98 1.01 15.90
N ALA A 8 -7.05 1.27 16.66
CA ALA A 8 -7.76 2.54 16.65
C ALA A 8 -6.91 3.70 17.21
N ILE A 9 -6.19 3.49 18.32
CA ILE A 9 -5.29 4.47 18.92
C ILE A 9 -4.12 4.78 17.99
N SER A 10 -3.51 3.75 17.37
CA SER A 10 -2.43 3.91 16.40
C SER A 10 -2.85 4.75 15.20
N THR A 11 -4.03 4.45 14.67
CA THR A 11 -4.63 5.18 13.55
C THR A 11 -4.89 6.63 13.93
N ALA A 12 -5.48 6.88 15.11
CA ALA A 12 -5.73 8.23 15.60
C ALA A 12 -4.42 9.03 15.74
N HIS A 13 -3.38 8.42 16.31
CA HIS A 13 -2.08 9.06 16.49
C HIS A 13 -1.48 9.49 15.14
N LEU A 14 -1.56 8.63 14.12
CA LEU A 14 -1.10 8.95 12.77
C LEU A 14 -1.83 10.15 12.17
N VAL A 15 -3.16 10.19 12.29
CA VAL A 15 -3.98 11.29 11.74
C VAL A 15 -3.70 12.61 12.45
N HIS A 16 -3.65 12.61 13.78
CA HIS A 16 -3.36 13.82 14.57
C HIS A 16 -1.94 14.34 14.30
N ALA A 17 -0.97 13.43 14.22
CA ALA A 17 0.41 13.79 13.93
C ALA A 17 0.58 14.36 12.52
N ASP A 18 -0.22 13.94 11.54
CA ASP A 18 -0.16 14.54 10.21
C ASP A 18 -0.77 15.95 10.20
N ARG A 19 -1.93 16.12 10.86
CA ARG A 19 -2.71 17.37 10.86
C ARG A 19 -2.10 18.48 11.70
N HIS A 20 -1.51 18.17 12.87
CA HIS A 20 -1.00 19.20 13.77
C HIS A 20 0.33 19.81 13.27
N PRO A 21 0.53 21.13 13.43
CA PRO A 21 1.81 21.78 13.15
C PRO A 21 2.98 21.21 13.96
N MET A 22 2.72 20.87 15.22
CA MET A 22 3.71 20.25 16.14
C MET A 22 3.93 18.76 15.90
N LYS A 23 3.22 18.16 14.92
CA LYS A 23 3.31 16.74 14.58
C LYS A 23 3.11 15.86 15.82
N ALA A 24 3.94 14.82 16.00
CA ALA A 24 3.87 13.90 17.13
C ALA A 24 4.08 14.53 18.52
N ARG A 25 4.47 15.81 18.60
CA ARG A 25 4.60 16.56 19.86
C ARG A 25 3.34 17.31 20.26
N SER A 26 2.24 17.17 19.50
CA SER A 26 0.96 17.75 19.91
C SER A 26 0.47 17.08 21.21
N PRO A 27 -0.28 17.80 22.05
CA PRO A 27 -0.81 17.24 23.30
C PRO A 27 -1.70 16.02 23.04
N GLU A 28 -2.48 16.02 21.94
CA GLU A 28 -3.30 14.89 21.51
C GLU A 28 -2.45 13.67 21.16
N CYS A 29 -1.35 13.86 20.41
CA CYS A 29 -0.42 12.79 20.08
C CYS A 29 0.28 12.23 21.32
N LEU A 30 0.68 13.06 22.27
CA LEU A 30 1.28 12.61 23.52
C LEU A 30 0.29 11.79 24.35
N GLN A 31 -0.97 12.22 24.43
CA GLN A 31 -2.03 11.47 25.11
C GLN A 31 -2.29 10.13 24.41
N LEU A 32 -2.35 10.13 23.08
CA LEU A 32 -2.50 8.90 22.29
C LEU A 32 -1.30 7.96 22.44
N ALA A 33 -0.08 8.49 22.56
CA ALA A 33 1.11 7.69 22.81
C ALA A 33 1.07 7.02 24.19
N ALA A 34 0.59 7.72 25.22
CA ALA A 34 0.38 7.14 26.55
C ALA A 34 -0.69 6.03 26.51
N LEU A 35 -1.82 6.28 25.85
CA LEU A 35 -2.88 5.27 25.66
C LEU A 35 -2.38 4.07 24.85
N HIS A 36 -1.53 4.29 23.85
CA HIS A 36 -0.94 3.23 23.05
C HIS A 36 0.01 2.35 23.90
N SER A 37 0.79 2.96 24.79
CA SER A 37 1.63 2.20 25.74
C SER A 37 0.78 1.31 26.65
N MET A 38 -0.30 1.87 27.21
CA MET A 38 -1.25 1.11 28.04
C MET A 38 -1.90 -0.04 27.26
N ALA A 39 -2.30 0.19 26.00
CA ALA A 39 -2.94 -0.81 25.16
C ALA A 39 -2.03 -2.01 24.89
N VAL A 40 -0.73 -1.78 24.68
CA VAL A 40 0.27 -2.86 24.49
C VAL A 40 0.47 -3.66 25.77
N ASP A 41 0.51 -2.99 26.93
CA ASP A 41 0.65 -3.66 28.22
C ASP A 41 -0.67 -4.23 28.77
N PHE A 42 -1.76 -4.22 27.99
CA PHE A 42 -3.05 -4.79 28.38
C PHE A 42 -2.92 -6.28 28.73
N ALA A 43 -2.15 -7.04 27.95
CA ALA A 43 -1.94 -8.48 28.20
C ALA A 43 -1.23 -8.76 29.55
N LYS A 44 -0.50 -7.78 30.10
CA LYS A 44 0.22 -7.89 31.38
C LYS A 44 -0.57 -7.31 32.55
N SER A 45 -1.24 -6.18 32.33
CA SER A 45 -1.88 -5.38 33.38
C SER A 45 -3.37 -5.64 33.54
N GLY A 46 -4.03 -6.16 32.49
CA GLY A 46 -5.49 -6.31 32.43
C GLY A 46 -6.26 -4.98 32.36
N ALA A 47 -5.59 -3.82 32.38
CA ALA A 47 -6.21 -2.50 32.37
C ALA A 47 -6.48 -2.02 30.92
N PRO A 48 -7.75 -1.88 30.48
CA PRO A 48 -8.04 -1.52 29.11
C PRO A 48 -7.69 -0.06 28.82
N ALA A 49 -7.04 0.18 27.68
CA ALA A 49 -6.85 1.54 27.16
C ALA A 49 -8.10 1.98 26.38
N GLU A 50 -8.87 2.90 26.95
CA GLU A 50 -10.03 3.49 26.29
C GLU A 50 -9.70 4.86 25.69
N MET A 51 -9.84 4.98 24.38
CA MET A 51 -9.60 6.25 23.70
C MET A 51 -10.81 7.19 23.84
N PRO A 52 -10.62 8.40 24.41
CA PRO A 52 -11.66 9.43 24.50
C PRO A 52 -12.26 9.75 23.12
N ARG A 53 -13.56 10.05 23.08
CA ARG A 53 -14.26 10.40 21.83
C ARG A 53 -13.69 11.65 21.16
N SER A 54 -13.11 12.58 21.92
CA SER A 54 -12.44 13.77 21.40
C SER A 54 -11.20 13.47 20.57
N LEU A 55 -10.48 12.39 20.89
CA LEU A 55 -9.27 11.97 20.18
C LEU A 55 -9.57 11.15 18.92
N ARG A 56 -10.83 10.78 18.67
CA ARG A 56 -11.22 10.04 17.46
C ARG A 56 -11.21 10.95 16.23
N PRO A 57 -10.41 10.64 15.20
CA PRO A 57 -10.42 11.40 13.96
C PRO A 57 -11.78 11.36 13.27
N LYS A 58 -12.23 12.53 12.80
CA LYS A 58 -13.42 12.65 11.95
C LYS A 58 -13.09 12.57 10.46
N GLU A 59 -11.92 13.09 10.09
CA GLU A 59 -11.40 13.13 8.74
C GLU A 59 -10.03 12.44 8.69
N TYR A 60 -9.73 11.79 7.57
CA TYR A 60 -8.51 11.00 7.38
C TYR A 60 -7.64 11.60 6.27
N PRO A 61 -6.31 11.43 6.31
CA PRO A 61 -5.45 11.89 5.22
C PRO A 61 -5.63 11.02 3.97
N ASP A 62 -5.42 11.62 2.81
CA ASP A 62 -5.56 11.01 1.47
C ASP A 62 -4.79 9.71 1.29
N PHE A 63 -3.60 9.61 1.88
CA PHE A 63 -2.78 8.40 1.79
C PHE A 63 -3.35 7.18 2.55
N MET A 64 -4.43 7.34 3.32
CA MET A 64 -5.08 6.23 4.03
C MET A 64 -6.23 5.57 3.26
N GLU A 65 -6.65 6.13 2.11
CA GLU A 65 -7.66 5.53 1.21
C GLU A 65 -8.97 5.09 1.91
N ARG A 66 -9.43 5.87 2.90
CA ARG A 66 -10.70 5.63 3.60
C ARG A 66 -11.88 6.15 2.77
N TRP A 67 -12.34 5.36 1.80
CA TRP A 67 -13.46 5.72 0.92
C TRP A 67 -14.79 5.93 1.65
N ASP A 68 -14.95 5.33 2.83
CA ASP A 68 -16.12 5.45 3.69
C ASP A 68 -16.11 6.71 4.59
N LYS A 69 -15.01 7.49 4.60
CA LYS A 69 -14.82 8.63 5.49
C LYS A 69 -14.40 9.90 4.73
N PRO A 70 -14.71 11.09 5.28
CA PRO A 70 -14.20 12.33 4.71
C PRO A 70 -12.67 12.36 4.78
N THR A 71 -12.06 12.87 3.71
CA THR A 71 -10.62 12.78 3.48
C THR A 71 -10.03 14.18 3.20
N TYR A 72 -8.80 14.43 3.64
CA TYR A 72 -8.05 15.66 3.39
C TYR A 72 -6.70 15.39 2.72
N ILE A 73 -6.20 16.37 1.95
CA ILE A 73 -4.88 16.26 1.28
C ILE A 73 -3.78 16.47 2.32
N SER A 74 -2.98 15.44 2.59
CA SER A 74 -1.84 15.54 3.51
C SER A 74 -0.69 16.34 2.89
N ASN A 75 -0.22 17.36 3.60
CA ASN A 75 0.95 18.16 3.22
C ASN A 75 2.28 17.58 3.74
N GLY A 76 2.20 16.49 4.52
CA GLY A 76 3.33 15.77 5.07
C GLY A 76 4.15 15.03 4.02
N ALA A 77 5.25 14.42 4.46
CA ALA A 77 6.07 13.56 3.59
C ALA A 77 5.25 12.37 3.07
N LEU A 78 4.45 11.73 3.93
CA LEU A 78 3.62 10.57 3.56
C LEU A 78 2.62 10.90 2.44
N GLY A 79 1.86 11.98 2.57
CA GLY A 79 0.91 12.40 1.53
C GLY A 79 1.58 12.70 0.19
N LYS A 80 2.72 13.40 0.20
CA LYS A 80 3.48 13.69 -1.03
C LYS A 80 3.99 12.42 -1.70
N LEU A 81 4.53 11.49 -0.92
CA LEU A 81 5.02 10.21 -1.44
C LEU A 81 3.90 9.36 -2.00
N TYR A 82 2.77 9.30 -1.30
CA TYR A 82 1.59 8.60 -1.75
C TYR A 82 1.11 9.12 -3.12
N ARG A 83 0.93 10.44 -3.26
CA ARG A 83 0.50 11.03 -4.53
C ARG A 83 1.52 10.85 -5.65
N ALA A 84 2.82 10.94 -5.35
CA ALA A 84 3.87 10.68 -6.34
C ALA A 84 3.88 9.21 -6.80
N ALA A 85 3.67 8.26 -5.88
CA ALA A 85 3.56 6.84 -6.22
C ALA A 85 2.29 6.56 -7.03
N ALA A 86 1.13 7.08 -6.61
CA ALA A 86 -0.14 6.92 -7.31
C ALA A 86 -0.08 7.49 -8.74
N SER A 87 0.50 8.69 -8.90
CA SER A 87 0.72 9.30 -10.22
C SER A 87 1.61 8.44 -11.11
N ARG A 88 2.69 7.87 -10.57
CA ARG A 88 3.58 6.99 -11.33
C ARG A 88 2.92 5.69 -11.75
N MET A 89 2.06 5.12 -10.91
CA MET A 89 1.29 3.93 -11.26
C MET A 89 0.30 4.21 -12.39
N GLN A 90 -0.33 5.39 -12.40
CA GLN A 90 -1.26 5.81 -13.46
C GLN A 90 -0.54 6.20 -14.76
N SER A 91 0.68 6.75 -14.65
CA SER A 91 1.49 7.17 -15.81
C SER A 91 2.42 6.08 -16.34
N ALA A 92 2.64 5.00 -15.58
CA ALA A 92 3.38 3.86 -16.08
C ALA A 92 2.59 3.39 -17.30
N PRO A 93 3.20 3.35 -18.50
CA PRO A 93 2.52 2.73 -19.62
C PRO A 93 2.16 1.34 -19.15
N ALA A 94 0.85 1.02 -19.13
CA ALA A 94 0.43 -0.37 -19.15
C ALA A 94 1.35 -1.05 -20.17
N PRO A 95 2.03 -2.17 -19.85
CA PRO A 95 2.96 -2.80 -20.76
C PRO A 95 2.26 -2.83 -22.11
N SER A 96 2.86 -2.10 -23.04
CA SER A 96 2.13 -1.53 -24.16
C SER A 96 1.30 -2.61 -24.82
N SER A 97 -0.02 -2.49 -24.73
CA SER A 97 -0.97 -3.26 -25.52
C SER A 97 -0.81 -3.00 -27.04
N SER A 98 0.22 -2.25 -27.45
CA SER A 98 0.68 -2.11 -28.83
C SER A 98 1.38 -3.36 -29.37
N ALA A 99 1.43 -4.45 -28.60
CA ALA A 99 1.52 -5.78 -29.17
C ALA A 99 0.32 -6.61 -28.70
N GLN A 100 -0.89 -6.22 -29.10
CA GLN A 100 -1.82 -7.24 -29.57
C GLN A 100 -1.17 -7.89 -30.80
N SER A 101 -0.16 -8.72 -30.58
CA SER A 101 0.04 -9.87 -31.44
C SER A 101 -1.29 -10.60 -31.35
N SER A 102 -2.13 -10.47 -32.38
CA SER A 102 -3.16 -11.46 -32.65
C SER A 102 -2.52 -12.81 -32.35
N PRO A 103 -3.08 -13.64 -31.45
CA PRO A 103 -2.49 -14.93 -31.16
C PRO A 103 -2.43 -15.68 -32.48
N ALA A 104 -1.26 -15.67 -33.11
CA ALA A 104 -1.03 -16.38 -34.35
C ALA A 104 -0.87 -17.82 -33.92
N PHE A 105 -1.71 -18.70 -34.48
CA PHE A 105 -1.52 -20.12 -34.32
C PHE A 105 -0.12 -20.45 -34.79
N ASP A 106 0.67 -21.08 -33.91
CA ASP A 106 2.01 -21.54 -34.22
C ASP A 106 1.90 -22.96 -34.81
N PRO A 107 2.07 -23.15 -36.13
CA PRO A 107 1.92 -24.46 -36.75
C PRO A 107 2.95 -25.48 -36.24
N ASP A 108 4.07 -25.02 -35.66
CA ASP A 108 5.09 -25.91 -35.10
C ASP A 108 4.64 -26.59 -33.79
N LEU A 109 3.55 -26.09 -33.17
CA LEU A 109 2.94 -26.69 -31.97
C LEU A 109 1.85 -27.73 -32.30
N GLU A 110 1.54 -27.95 -33.58
CA GLU A 110 0.54 -28.93 -34.01
C GLU A 110 1.12 -30.36 -33.96
N VAL A 111 0.49 -31.22 -33.16
CA VAL A 111 0.88 -32.63 -33.04
C VAL A 111 -0.16 -33.50 -33.75
N PRO A 112 0.21 -34.39 -34.68
CA PRO A 112 -0.74 -35.25 -35.36
C PRO A 112 -1.62 -36.05 -34.37
N GLY A 113 -2.94 -36.02 -34.55
CA GLY A 113 -3.91 -36.68 -33.67
C GLY A 113 -4.35 -35.85 -32.47
N PHE A 114 -4.01 -34.55 -32.42
CA PHE A 114 -4.47 -33.65 -31.36
C PHE A 114 -6.00 -33.51 -31.29
N GLU A 115 -6.70 -33.79 -32.40
CA GLU A 115 -8.13 -33.64 -32.54
C GLU A 115 -8.91 -34.50 -31.53
N GLU A 116 -8.36 -35.67 -31.16
CA GLU A 116 -8.94 -36.57 -30.15
C GLU A 116 -8.94 -35.97 -28.74
N PHE A 117 -8.07 -35.00 -28.47
CA PHE A 117 -7.90 -34.36 -27.17
C PHE A 117 -8.65 -33.03 -27.03
N LEU A 118 -9.28 -32.53 -28.10
CA LEU A 118 -9.92 -31.21 -28.10
C LEU A 118 -11.02 -31.09 -27.04
N ALA A 119 -11.89 -32.11 -26.93
CA ALA A 119 -12.97 -32.11 -25.96
C ALA A 119 -12.44 -32.06 -24.51
N PHE A 120 -11.38 -32.82 -24.22
CA PHE A 120 -10.76 -32.82 -22.88
C PHE A 120 -10.00 -31.52 -22.60
N ALA A 121 -9.35 -30.93 -23.61
CA ALA A 121 -8.66 -29.65 -23.50
C ALA A 121 -9.64 -28.51 -23.21
N GLU A 122 -10.83 -28.52 -23.82
CA GLU A 122 -11.90 -27.56 -23.55
C GLU A 122 -12.39 -27.66 -22.10
N GLU A 123 -12.65 -28.87 -21.58
CA GLU A 123 -13.02 -29.06 -20.17
C GLU A 123 -11.93 -28.55 -19.21
N CYS A 124 -10.65 -28.80 -19.51
CA CYS A 124 -9.54 -28.29 -18.71
C CYS A 124 -9.43 -26.76 -18.75
N TYR A 125 -9.66 -26.17 -19.92
CA TYR A 125 -9.64 -24.71 -20.10
C TYR A 125 -10.77 -24.04 -19.34
N ASP A 126 -11.98 -24.58 -19.38
CA ASP A 126 -13.13 -24.04 -18.64
C ASP A 126 -12.88 -24.04 -17.13
N LEU A 127 -12.36 -25.16 -16.60
CA LEU A 127 -11.98 -25.27 -15.19
C LEU A 127 -10.87 -24.29 -14.82
N TYR A 128 -9.89 -24.08 -15.71
CA TYR A 128 -8.83 -23.10 -15.53
C TYR A 128 -9.40 -21.67 -15.48
N ALA A 129 -10.22 -21.32 -16.46
CA ALA A 129 -10.84 -20.00 -16.60
C ALA A 129 -11.71 -19.65 -15.39
N GLU A 130 -12.50 -20.60 -14.87
CA GLU A 130 -13.32 -20.41 -13.67
C GLU A 130 -12.47 -20.10 -12.44
N LYS A 131 -11.42 -20.90 -12.20
CA LYS A 131 -10.50 -20.72 -11.07
C LYS A 131 -9.73 -19.41 -11.17
N LEU A 132 -9.24 -19.09 -12.36
CA LEU A 132 -8.50 -17.86 -12.60
C LEU A 132 -9.39 -16.63 -12.40
N SER A 133 -10.62 -16.65 -12.92
CA SER A 133 -11.61 -15.57 -12.72
C SER A 133 -11.93 -15.35 -11.25
N THR A 134 -12.03 -16.43 -10.47
CA THR A 134 -12.21 -16.35 -9.00
C THR A 134 -11.02 -15.67 -8.33
N LEU A 135 -9.79 -16.03 -8.70
CA LEU A 135 -8.57 -15.40 -8.17
C LEU A 135 -8.46 -13.92 -8.58
N MET A 136 -8.72 -13.60 -9.85
CA MET A 136 -8.72 -12.25 -10.37
C MET A 136 -9.73 -11.37 -9.62
N SER A 137 -10.94 -11.87 -9.40
CA SER A 137 -11.97 -11.18 -8.61
C SER A 137 -11.56 -10.96 -7.15
N TYR A 138 -10.94 -11.97 -6.53
CA TYR A 138 -10.49 -11.88 -5.13
C TYR A 138 -9.37 -10.85 -4.93
N TYR A 139 -8.38 -10.84 -5.83
CA TYR A 139 -7.23 -9.96 -5.75
C TYR A 139 -7.46 -8.60 -6.42
N GLY A 140 -8.55 -8.43 -7.17
CA GLY A 140 -8.82 -7.24 -7.96
C GLY A 140 -7.87 -7.09 -9.15
N ALA A 141 -7.44 -8.20 -9.74
CA ALA A 141 -6.60 -8.21 -10.93
C ALA A 141 -7.46 -8.18 -12.20
N GLU A 142 -7.02 -7.43 -13.21
CA GLU A 142 -7.75 -7.30 -14.48
C GLU A 142 -7.23 -8.24 -15.55
N HIS A 143 -5.99 -8.70 -15.42
CA HIS A 143 -5.35 -9.58 -16.38
C HIS A 143 -4.68 -10.79 -15.72
N GLU A 144 -4.64 -11.91 -16.45
CA GLU A 144 -4.04 -13.17 -15.99
C GLU A 144 -2.56 -13.03 -15.63
N ASP A 145 -1.81 -12.25 -16.41
CA ASP A 145 -0.39 -12.01 -16.16
C ASP A 145 -0.15 -11.35 -14.80
N GLU A 146 -1.10 -10.57 -14.29
CA GLU A 146 -1.01 -10.00 -12.94
C GLU A 146 -1.07 -11.07 -11.84
N ILE A 147 -1.90 -12.10 -12.03
CA ILE A 147 -2.02 -13.23 -11.10
C ILE A 147 -0.77 -14.11 -11.19
N LEU A 148 -0.31 -14.42 -12.40
CA LEU A 148 0.85 -15.30 -12.61
C LEU A 148 2.17 -14.66 -12.16
N THR A 149 2.36 -13.36 -12.42
CA THR A 149 3.58 -12.65 -12.04
C THR A 149 3.55 -12.10 -10.61
N GLY A 150 2.36 -12.05 -9.99
CA GLY A 150 2.14 -11.41 -8.69
C GLY A 150 2.19 -9.87 -8.75
N ASN A 151 2.25 -9.27 -9.94
CA ASN A 151 2.31 -7.83 -10.13
C ASN A 151 0.91 -7.24 -10.37
N ILE A 152 0.11 -7.15 -9.31
CA ILE A 152 -1.26 -6.64 -9.36
C ILE A 152 -1.23 -5.12 -9.60
N ARG A 153 -1.80 -4.67 -10.72
CA ARG A 153 -1.75 -3.26 -11.15
C ARG A 153 -2.77 -2.40 -10.41
N ASN A 154 -3.93 -2.98 -10.06
CA ASN A 154 -5.06 -2.25 -9.50
C ASN A 154 -5.07 -2.17 -7.95
N ARG A 155 -3.93 -2.30 -7.25
CA ARG A 155 -3.96 -1.99 -5.80
C ARG A 155 -2.60 -1.67 -5.18
N LEU A 156 -2.55 -0.50 -4.55
CA LEU A 156 -1.57 -0.12 -3.53
C LEU A 156 -1.59 -1.05 -2.29
N LEU A 157 -2.40 -2.12 -2.30
CA LEU A 157 -2.60 -3.08 -1.22
C LEU A 157 -1.49 -4.15 -1.09
N TYR A 158 -0.61 -4.35 -2.08
CA TYR A 158 0.44 -5.37 -1.96
C TYR A 158 1.60 -4.96 -1.03
N ARG A 159 1.62 -3.71 -0.55
CA ARG A 159 2.71 -3.18 0.27
C ARG A 159 2.63 -3.54 1.77
N VAL A 160 2.05 -4.69 2.13
CA VAL A 160 2.12 -5.24 3.50
C VAL A 160 2.38 -6.76 3.51
N THR A 161 2.88 -7.37 2.43
CA THR A 161 3.24 -8.80 2.42
C THR A 161 4.76 -9.02 2.32
N TYR A 162 5.53 -8.34 3.17
CA TYR A 162 6.90 -8.78 3.48
C TYR A 162 6.82 -9.93 4.52
N HIS A 163 6.61 -11.16 4.05
CA HIS A 163 6.68 -12.35 4.92
C HIS A 163 8.13 -12.60 5.38
N PRO A 164 8.40 -12.82 6.68
CA PRO A 164 9.74 -12.87 7.26
C PRO A 164 10.62 -14.07 6.82
N ASP A 165 10.07 -15.09 6.17
CA ASP A 165 10.79 -16.33 5.83
C ASP A 165 11.71 -16.22 4.60
N HIS A 166 11.64 -15.12 3.84
CA HIS A 166 12.55 -14.86 2.70
C HIS A 166 13.86 -14.13 3.09
N ARG A 167 14.17 -14.02 4.39
CA ARG A 167 15.44 -13.44 4.88
C ARG A 167 16.59 -14.43 4.69
N ARG A 168 17.33 -14.32 3.58
CA ARG A 168 18.61 -15.04 3.41
C ARG A 168 19.71 -14.40 4.28
N PRO A 169 20.42 -15.15 5.15
CA PRO A 169 21.53 -14.62 5.92
C PRO A 169 22.78 -14.48 5.03
N GLY A 170 23.45 -13.32 5.06
CA GLY A 170 24.82 -13.16 4.53
C GLY A 170 25.05 -12.19 3.37
N LYS A 171 24.06 -11.44 2.88
CA LYS A 171 24.28 -10.36 1.89
C LYS A 171 24.02 -8.99 2.49
N LYS A 172 24.86 -8.01 2.11
CA LYS A 172 24.77 -6.61 2.56
C LYS A 172 23.36 -6.06 2.32
N GLN A 173 22.85 -5.50 3.39
CA GLN A 173 21.46 -5.19 3.67
C GLN A 173 21.09 -3.86 3.05
N PHE A 174 20.67 -3.87 1.78
CA PHE A 174 19.96 -2.73 1.23
C PHE A 174 18.47 -2.95 1.50
N TRP A 175 17.93 -2.09 2.35
CA TRP A 175 16.50 -1.90 2.46
C TRP A 175 16.01 -1.61 1.04
N SER A 176 15.28 -2.54 0.43
CA SER A 176 14.58 -2.28 -0.82
C SER A 176 13.40 -1.35 -0.51
N PHE A 177 13.73 -0.11 -0.15
CA PHE A 177 12.84 0.99 -0.49
C PHE A 177 12.68 0.91 -2.01
N PRO A 178 11.44 0.92 -2.54
CA PRO A 178 11.24 1.07 -3.97
C PRO A 178 12.07 2.28 -4.38
N TRP A 179 13.07 2.09 -5.26
CA TRP A 179 13.97 3.16 -5.73
C TRP A 179 13.20 4.40 -6.20
N ILE A 180 11.95 4.17 -6.64
CA ILE A 180 10.90 5.13 -6.95
C ILE A 180 10.71 6.22 -5.86
N VAL A 181 10.89 5.89 -4.58
CA VAL A 181 10.62 6.78 -3.45
C VAL A 181 11.84 7.61 -3.03
N CYS A 182 13.07 7.17 -3.35
CA CYS A 182 14.30 7.87 -2.93
C CYS A 182 14.42 9.26 -3.56
N ASP A 183 14.19 9.39 -4.87
CA ASP A 183 14.27 10.68 -5.56
C ASP A 183 13.22 11.67 -5.06
N GLU A 184 12.00 11.19 -4.82
CA GLU A 184 10.92 12.01 -4.29
C GLU A 184 11.18 12.42 -2.84
N LEU A 185 11.75 11.54 -2.02
CA LEU A 185 12.22 11.88 -0.67
C LEU A 185 13.30 12.97 -0.69
N LEU A 186 14.26 12.89 -1.62
CA LEU A 186 15.31 13.90 -1.77
C LEU A 186 14.72 15.25 -2.18
N LYS A 187 13.81 15.29 -3.15
CA LYS A 187 13.07 16.52 -3.54
C LYS A 187 12.28 17.09 -2.36
N ILE A 188 11.57 16.25 -1.61
CA ILE A 188 10.82 16.67 -0.41
C ILE A 188 11.76 17.27 0.63
N LYS A 189 12.92 16.63 0.88
CA LYS A 189 13.92 17.11 1.83
C LYS A 189 14.52 18.46 1.38
N GLU A 190 14.87 18.61 0.11
CA GLU A 190 15.38 19.86 -0.44
C GLU A 190 14.36 21.00 -0.31
N SER A 191 13.09 20.76 -0.68
CA SER A 191 12.01 21.73 -0.54
C SER A 191 11.71 22.11 0.91
N SER A 192 11.97 21.21 1.86
CA SER A 192 11.78 21.46 3.29
C SER A 192 12.94 22.26 3.87
N LYS A 193 14.18 22.00 3.41
CA LYS A 193 15.37 22.77 3.77
C LYS A 193 15.25 24.22 3.31
N ARG A 194 14.86 24.45 2.05
CA ARG A 194 14.64 25.80 1.48
C ARG A 194 13.58 26.59 2.27
N ARG A 195 12.48 25.94 2.66
CA ARG A 195 11.43 26.58 3.50
C ARG A 195 11.93 27.02 4.87
N ARG A 196 12.72 26.19 5.57
CA ARG A 196 13.30 26.57 6.88
C ARG A 196 14.20 27.78 6.74
N GLN A 197 15.07 27.79 5.73
CA GLN A 197 15.98 28.92 5.46
C GLN A 197 15.24 30.23 5.15
N GLN A 198 14.09 30.18 4.47
CA GLN A 198 13.25 31.36 4.22
C GLN A 198 12.56 31.90 5.49
N VAL A 199 12.09 31.02 6.37
CA VAL A 199 11.44 31.42 7.63
C VAL A 199 12.47 32.02 8.59
N ASP A 200 13.66 31.43 8.69
CA ASP A 200 14.73 31.93 9.55
C ASP A 200 15.31 33.27 9.02
N GLY A 201 15.30 33.48 7.69
CA GLY A 201 15.75 34.74 7.07
C GLY A 201 14.73 35.89 7.07
N ALA A 202 13.45 35.61 7.35
CA ALA A 202 12.41 36.63 7.48
C ALA A 202 12.19 37.08 8.94
N ALA A 203 12.87 36.43 9.89
CA ALA A 203 12.85 36.74 11.32
C ALA A 203 14.12 37.49 11.79
N ALA A 204 14.99 37.88 10.86
CA ALA A 204 16.19 38.69 11.06
C ALA A 204 16.05 40.05 10.34
#